data_AF-A0A6L7GUQ2-F1
#
_entry.id   AF-A0A6L7GUQ2-F1
#
_cell.length_a   1.000
_cell.length_b   1.000
_cell.length_c   1.000
_cell.angle_alpha   90.00
_cell.angle_beta   90.00
_cell.angle_gamma   90.00
#
_symmetry.space_group_name_H-M   'P 1'
#
loop_
_entity.id
_entity.type
_entity.pdbx_description
1 polymer ?
#
loop_
_entity_poly.entity_id
_entity_poly.type
_entity_poly.pdbx_seq_one_letter_code
_entity_poly.pdbx_strand_id
1 'polypeptide(L)'
;MTSTKAKHREAGPVRRLGYALPALTAGVAGASIVGAAVLQVTVPADGATTPAVQPASLGVPLAAPGAFCSWWNANCSATPHRSTAAWASAVLPFNGSATIDAPMIGPGGWLIGDGIDAAADCTGTDCNGGDAGFLYGKGGNGANGGSGGRAGLVGDGGDGGDATAVGQDGGAGGTGGAFFGDGGDGGDGYLGSNGGNGGDAGRWALFGNGGNGGNGGDGAMAALMILDMVAGGDGGQGGNAALLFGIGGAGGSGGDGAEAADAVAATPTQAADGDPTYALPGGTPYSDEETGTNGGDGDPGTVAGEAGGDGGNGQGSATGSYATGGDGGAGGNGGTGADGGDGGSGGDGGFGVAYATGGDGGTGGNGGTGIAGNTGAAGGAGGQGGRGGLISGDGGEGGEGGNGGDGSAGLPGGDGGNGGDGGDADANFGGLGGDGGDGGNGGQGGQGGDGGPGGAGGAGGDAGVFGGDGTSGTGGEGGSAAAGGQGGGAGAGGGAGAGTFANGATGSAGSSGASGDDGSDGASG
;
A
#
# COMPACT_ATOMS: atom_id res chain seq x y z
N MET A 1 -30.60 -8.88 -45.02
CA MET A 1 -32.01 -8.65 -45.42
C MET A 1 -32.91 -9.48 -44.52
N THR A 2 -34.14 -9.00 -44.23
CA THR A 2 -35.19 -9.49 -43.29
C THR A 2 -34.80 -9.44 -41.80
N SER A 3 -35.20 -8.49 -40.95
CA SER A 3 -36.49 -7.82 -40.64
C SER A 3 -37.49 -8.70 -39.90
N THR A 4 -37.57 -8.51 -38.57
CA THR A 4 -38.79 -8.74 -37.79
C THR A 4 -38.91 -7.69 -36.68
N LYS A 5 -39.96 -6.87 -36.77
CA LYS A 5 -40.43 -5.89 -35.78
C LYS A 5 -41.44 -6.56 -34.84
N ALA A 6 -41.46 -6.11 -33.58
CA ALA A 6 -42.62 -5.81 -32.71
C ALA A 6 -42.19 -6.03 -31.24
N LYS A 7 -42.59 -5.27 -30.21
CA LYS A 7 -43.39 -4.05 -30.05
C LYS A 7 -43.14 -3.56 -28.61
N HIS A 8 -43.28 -2.26 -28.41
CA HIS A 8 -43.13 -1.51 -27.16
C HIS A 8 -44.08 -1.95 -26.03
N ARG A 9 -43.63 -1.73 -24.77
CA ARG A 9 -44.50 -1.30 -23.69
C ARG A 9 -43.85 -0.11 -22.95
N GLU A 10 -44.67 0.90 -22.72
CA GLU A 10 -44.37 2.23 -22.22
C GLU A 10 -44.09 2.28 -20.71
N ALA A 11 -43.16 3.14 -20.30
CA ALA A 11 -43.28 3.94 -19.08
C ALA A 11 -42.60 5.29 -19.33
N GLY A 12 -43.42 6.35 -19.36
CA GLY A 12 -43.02 7.75 -19.54
C GLY A 12 -42.58 8.43 -18.22
N PRO A 13 -42.26 9.74 -18.26
CA PRO A 13 -41.00 10.25 -17.72
C PRO A 13 -41.17 11.16 -16.49
N VAL A 14 -40.09 11.31 -15.70
CA VAL A 14 -39.96 12.42 -14.74
C VAL A 14 -38.94 13.43 -15.26
N ARG A 15 -39.42 14.66 -15.45
CA ARG A 15 -38.66 15.84 -15.86
C ARG A 15 -38.14 16.60 -14.62
N ARG A 16 -36.92 17.15 -14.73
CA ARG A 16 -36.59 18.59 -14.49
C ARG A 16 -35.12 18.81 -14.90
N LEU A 17 -34.86 19.45 -16.05
CA LEU A 17 -34.60 20.89 -16.26
C LEU A 17 -33.30 21.32 -15.53
N GLY A 18 -32.13 21.39 -16.19
CA GLY A 18 -31.65 22.50 -17.07
C GLY A 18 -30.78 23.46 -16.21
N TYR A 19 -29.62 24.00 -16.58
CA TYR A 19 -28.95 24.33 -17.84
C TYR A 19 -27.43 24.54 -17.58
N ALA A 20 -26.63 24.49 -18.64
CA ALA A 20 -25.18 24.75 -18.65
C ALA A 20 -24.83 26.22 -19.00
N LEU A 21 -23.79 26.77 -18.32
CA LEU A 21 -22.70 27.71 -18.72
C LEU A 21 -23.04 29.08 -19.41
N PRO A 22 -22.15 30.12 -19.52
CA PRO A 22 -20.75 30.30 -19.07
C PRO A 22 -20.36 31.71 -18.47
N ALA A 23 -19.06 31.88 -18.14
CA ALA A 23 -18.19 33.09 -18.23
C ALA A 23 -17.90 34.02 -17.02
N LEU A 24 -16.58 34.18 -16.79
CA LEU A 24 -15.76 35.19 -16.07
C LEU A 24 -16.41 36.51 -15.58
N THR A 25 -16.06 36.95 -14.35
CA THR A 25 -15.26 38.18 -14.06
C THR A 25 -15.11 38.47 -12.56
N ALA A 26 -14.03 39.17 -12.20
CA ALA A 26 -13.51 39.49 -10.86
C ALA A 26 -14.44 40.32 -9.95
N GLY A 27 -14.27 40.16 -8.63
CA GLY A 27 -14.81 41.07 -7.61
C GLY A 27 -14.35 40.69 -6.20
N VAL A 28 -13.32 41.38 -5.70
CA VAL A 28 -12.89 41.33 -4.29
C VAL A 28 -13.92 42.09 -3.44
N ALA A 29 -14.53 41.42 -2.45
CA ALA A 29 -15.40 42.05 -1.45
C ALA A 29 -14.90 41.68 -0.05
N GLY A 30 -14.62 42.71 0.76
CA GLY A 30 -13.93 42.62 2.05
C GLY A 30 -14.75 41.98 3.17
N ALA A 31 -14.02 41.37 4.11
CA ALA A 31 -14.53 40.94 5.40
C ALA A 31 -14.11 41.93 6.50
N SER A 32 -15.11 42.36 7.27
CA SER A 32 -15.08 43.33 8.34
C SER A 32 -14.34 42.87 9.60
N ILE A 33 -13.57 43.80 10.19
CA ILE A 33 -12.95 43.69 11.52
C ILE A 33 -14.02 43.87 12.59
N VAL A 34 -14.16 42.90 13.50
CA VAL A 34 -14.83 43.10 14.80
C VAL A 34 -13.76 43.01 15.87
N GLY A 35 -13.43 44.18 16.43
CA GLY A 35 -12.54 44.31 17.57
C GLY A 35 -13.25 44.00 18.88
N ALA A 36 -12.51 43.40 19.81
CA ALA A 36 -12.76 43.51 21.24
C ALA A 36 -11.41 43.85 21.89
N ALA A 37 -11.23 45.13 22.21
CA ALA A 37 -10.11 45.63 22.98
C ALA A 37 -10.41 45.45 24.47
N VAL A 38 -9.47 44.87 25.23
CA VAL A 38 -9.37 45.10 26.67
C VAL A 38 -7.99 45.71 26.93
N LEU A 39 -8.04 46.99 27.28
CA LEU A 39 -6.93 47.86 27.63
C LEU A 39 -6.63 47.65 29.13
N GLN A 40 -5.41 47.25 29.48
CA GLN A 40 -4.88 47.42 30.84
C GLN A 40 -3.57 48.19 30.76
N VAL A 41 -3.62 49.43 31.24
CA VAL A 41 -2.51 50.38 31.37
C VAL A 41 -2.00 50.33 32.80
N THR A 42 -0.70 50.10 32.97
CA THR A 42 0.04 50.48 34.18
C THR A 42 1.46 50.90 33.79
N VAL A 43 1.89 52.10 34.21
CA VAL A 43 3.25 52.67 34.02
C VAL A 43 3.60 53.45 35.33
N PRO A 44 4.86 53.87 35.57
CA PRO A 44 5.97 53.13 36.20
C PRO A 44 6.49 53.84 37.49
N ALA A 45 7.58 53.36 38.10
CA ALA A 45 8.45 54.19 38.94
C ALA A 45 9.93 53.81 38.79
N ASP A 46 10.76 54.85 38.68
CA ASP A 46 12.17 54.89 38.27
C ASP A 46 13.19 54.42 39.32
N GLY A 47 14.44 54.15 38.89
CA GLY A 47 15.62 54.19 39.77
C GLY A 47 16.84 53.38 39.29
N ALA A 48 17.90 54.07 38.86
CA ALA A 48 19.17 53.51 38.39
C ALA A 48 20.10 52.97 39.52
N THR A 49 20.91 51.94 39.24
CA THR A 49 22.37 51.79 39.56
C THR A 49 22.89 50.38 39.22
N THR A 50 24.09 50.31 38.62
CA THR A 50 24.91 49.10 38.29
C THR A 50 25.73 48.58 39.50
N PRO A 51 26.52 47.49 39.42
CA PRO A 51 26.33 46.12 38.90
C PRO A 51 26.65 45.04 39.98
N ALA A 52 26.23 43.78 39.81
CA ALA A 52 26.80 42.65 40.55
C ALA A 52 26.62 41.30 39.82
N VAL A 53 27.73 40.57 39.70
CA VAL A 53 27.84 39.19 39.20
C VAL A 53 27.55 38.21 40.34
N GLN A 54 26.82 37.11 40.09
CA GLN A 54 27.08 35.71 40.53
C GLN A 54 25.86 34.79 40.24
N PRO A 55 26.07 33.45 40.16
CA PRO A 55 25.46 32.53 39.18
C PRO A 55 24.30 31.69 39.76
N ALA A 56 23.54 30.99 38.90
CA ALA A 56 23.28 29.54 39.01
C ALA A 56 22.08 29.05 38.18
N SER A 57 22.27 27.85 37.64
CA SER A 57 21.29 26.81 37.29
C SER A 57 20.58 26.89 35.94
N LEU A 58 21.08 26.07 35.02
CA LEU A 58 20.38 25.57 33.84
C LEU A 58 19.14 24.76 34.30
N GLY A 59 17.95 25.30 34.05
CA GLY A 59 16.74 24.50 33.95
C GLY A 59 16.40 24.37 32.47
N VAL A 60 16.57 23.17 31.91
CA VAL A 60 16.09 22.82 30.56
C VAL A 60 14.58 22.64 30.65
N PRO A 61 13.73 23.46 30.01
CA PRO A 61 12.34 23.08 29.81
C PRO A 61 12.28 22.10 28.63
N LEU A 62 11.85 20.86 28.90
CA LEU A 62 11.39 19.94 27.85
C LEU A 62 10.25 20.61 27.07
N ALA A 63 10.40 20.74 25.77
CA ALA A 63 9.31 21.12 24.88
C ALA A 63 8.29 19.97 24.78
N ALA A 64 7.02 20.31 24.90
CA ALA A 64 5.90 19.38 24.75
C ALA A 64 5.82 18.85 23.29
N PRO A 65 5.34 17.61 23.07
CA PRO A 65 5.24 17.04 21.73
C PRO A 65 4.22 17.81 20.89
N GLY A 66 4.66 18.25 19.70
CA GLY A 66 3.83 18.91 18.70
C GLY A 66 2.75 17.98 18.13
N ALA A 67 1.58 18.55 17.88
CA ALA A 67 0.35 17.87 17.53
C ALA A 67 0.42 17.09 16.20
N PHE A 68 -0.23 15.92 16.20
CA PHE A 68 -0.49 15.06 15.05
C PHE A 68 -1.32 15.78 13.97
N CYS A 69 -0.93 15.63 12.69
CA CYS A 69 -1.79 15.96 11.55
C CYS A 69 -2.77 14.81 11.30
N SER A 70 -4.07 15.10 11.30
CA SER A 70 -5.14 14.16 10.94
C SER A 70 -5.66 14.41 9.52
N TRP A 71 -5.78 13.33 8.74
CA TRP A 71 -6.04 13.26 7.29
C TRP A 71 -7.29 14.02 6.79
N TRP A 72 -8.30 14.35 7.62
CA TRP A 72 -9.49 15.04 7.12
C TRP A 72 -9.33 16.57 6.94
N ASN A 73 -8.22 17.18 7.37
CA ASN A 73 -8.06 18.64 7.29
C ASN A 73 -7.49 19.07 5.92
N ALA A 74 -8.33 19.67 5.08
CA ALA A 74 -8.06 20.02 3.68
C ALA A 74 -7.11 21.23 3.46
N ASN A 75 -6.08 21.40 4.31
CA ASN A 75 -5.12 22.50 4.20
C ASN A 75 -3.64 22.05 4.18
N CYS A 76 -3.37 20.77 3.91
CA CYS A 76 -2.04 20.28 3.57
C CYS A 76 -2.01 19.90 2.09
N SER A 77 -1.65 20.84 1.22
CA SER A 77 -1.13 20.55 -0.11
C SER A 77 0.22 21.27 -0.26
N ALA A 78 1.30 20.51 -0.34
CA ALA A 78 2.46 20.90 -1.16
C ALA A 78 1.95 20.88 -2.63
N THR A 79 2.10 21.85 -3.53
CA THR A 79 2.80 23.14 -3.75
C THR A 79 2.02 23.83 -4.93
N PRO A 80 2.24 25.10 -5.41
CA PRO A 80 3.53 25.77 -5.60
C PRO A 80 3.61 27.29 -5.32
N HIS A 81 4.86 27.73 -5.31
CA HIS A 81 5.35 29.11 -5.32
C HIS A 81 4.49 30.08 -6.16
N ARG A 82 3.73 30.95 -5.47
CA ARG A 82 3.48 32.33 -5.94
C ARG A 82 3.47 33.29 -4.75
N SER A 83 4.57 34.01 -4.58
CA SER A 83 4.74 35.04 -3.58
C SER A 83 3.94 36.29 -3.95
N THR A 84 2.79 36.50 -3.33
CA THR A 84 2.15 37.83 -3.27
C THR A 84 2.72 38.57 -2.06
N ALA A 85 3.53 39.60 -2.31
CA ALA A 85 4.11 40.46 -1.31
C ALA A 85 3.02 41.20 -0.49
N ALA A 86 2.85 40.79 0.77
CA ALA A 86 2.17 41.60 1.77
C ALA A 86 3.20 42.51 2.45
N TRP A 87 3.00 43.81 2.26
CA TRP A 87 3.81 44.90 2.82
C TRP A 87 3.50 45.02 4.30
N ALA A 88 4.28 44.31 5.12
CA ALA A 88 4.43 44.61 6.54
C ALA A 88 5.72 45.41 6.70
N SER A 89 5.60 46.63 7.22
CA SER A 89 6.73 47.46 7.66
C SER A 89 7.36 46.83 8.91
N ALA A 90 8.05 45.71 8.73
CA ALA A 90 9.04 45.26 9.68
C ALA A 90 10.29 46.11 9.43
N VAL A 91 10.60 47.00 10.37
CA VAL A 91 11.99 47.44 10.53
C VAL A 91 12.75 46.18 10.94
N LEU A 92 13.23 45.45 9.94
CA LEU A 92 14.26 44.45 10.15
C LEU A 92 15.45 45.23 10.73
N PRO A 93 16.00 44.87 11.91
CA PRO A 93 17.41 45.12 12.07
C PRO A 93 18.06 44.48 10.85
N PHE A 94 18.75 45.29 10.04
CA PHE A 94 19.58 44.79 8.96
C PHE A 94 20.61 43.90 9.65
N ASN A 95 20.29 42.62 9.78
CA ASN A 95 21.19 41.63 10.32
C ASN A 95 22.22 41.44 9.20
N GLY A 96 23.23 42.32 9.21
CA GLY A 96 24.39 42.25 8.34
C GLY A 96 25.13 40.96 8.65
N SER A 97 24.66 39.88 8.04
CA SER A 97 25.33 38.58 7.97
C SER A 97 25.23 38.05 6.54
N ALA A 98 25.44 38.95 5.57
CA ALA A 98 26.37 38.66 4.49
C ALA A 98 27.59 39.50 4.84
N THR A 99 28.49 38.95 5.66
CA THR A 99 29.81 39.55 5.74
C THR A 99 30.41 39.50 4.34
N ILE A 100 31.05 40.59 3.94
CA ILE A 100 31.94 40.66 2.79
C ILE A 100 33.22 39.86 3.12
N ASP A 101 33.07 38.64 3.64
CA ASP A 101 34.16 37.68 3.90
C ASP A 101 34.27 36.65 2.78
N ALA A 102 33.28 36.60 1.88
CA ALA A 102 33.46 35.94 0.59
C ALA A 102 34.58 36.68 -0.16
N PRO A 103 35.68 35.99 -0.54
CA PRO A 103 36.78 36.64 -1.22
C PRO A 103 36.28 37.26 -2.54
N MET A 104 36.87 38.36 -2.97
CA MET A 104 36.48 38.93 -4.27
C MET A 104 36.85 37.97 -5.42
N ILE A 105 37.97 37.26 -5.28
CA ILE A 105 38.47 36.26 -6.22
C ILE A 105 38.83 34.99 -5.45
N GLY A 106 38.36 33.84 -5.90
CA GLY A 106 38.66 32.52 -5.33
C GLY A 106 37.40 31.70 -5.02
N PRO A 107 37.52 30.51 -4.40
CA PRO A 107 36.37 29.68 -4.05
C PRO A 107 35.36 30.44 -3.19
N GLY A 108 34.07 30.34 -3.53
CA GLY A 108 32.98 31.10 -2.91
C GLY A 108 33.05 32.61 -3.16
N GLY A 109 33.84 33.04 -4.14
CA GLY A 109 34.10 34.45 -4.38
C GLY A 109 32.98 35.13 -5.17
N TRP A 110 32.60 36.34 -4.76
CA TRP A 110 31.39 36.99 -5.30
C TRP A 110 31.57 37.58 -6.71
N LEU A 111 32.81 37.86 -7.14
CA LEU A 111 33.08 38.44 -8.47
C LEU A 111 33.63 37.41 -9.45
N ILE A 112 34.66 36.65 -9.04
CA ILE A 112 35.27 35.57 -9.83
C ILE A 112 35.55 34.41 -8.88
N GLY A 113 34.94 33.26 -9.14
CA GLY A 113 35.08 32.13 -8.25
C GLY A 113 34.01 31.09 -8.49
N ASP A 114 34.40 29.83 -8.31
CA ASP A 114 33.43 28.75 -8.28
C ASP A 114 32.62 28.82 -6.97
N GLY A 115 31.37 28.41 -7.04
CA GLY A 115 30.52 28.17 -5.89
C GLY A 115 31.11 27.09 -5.00
N ILE A 116 30.75 27.12 -3.72
CA ILE A 116 31.20 26.10 -2.77
C ILE A 116 30.26 24.90 -2.86
N ASP A 117 30.81 23.72 -3.08
CA ASP A 117 30.05 22.47 -3.03
C ASP A 117 29.48 22.27 -1.62
N ALA A 118 28.26 21.75 -1.57
CA ALA A 118 27.65 21.33 -0.32
C ALA A 118 28.49 20.24 0.36
N ALA A 119 28.62 20.31 1.68
CA ALA A 119 29.31 19.28 2.44
C ALA A 119 28.49 17.97 2.43
N ALA A 120 29.13 16.81 2.34
CA ALA A 120 28.41 15.53 2.32
C ALA A 120 27.62 15.24 3.61
N ASP A 121 27.97 15.86 4.74
CA ASP A 121 27.31 15.74 6.03
C ASP A 121 26.32 16.89 6.34
N CYS A 122 25.99 17.69 5.32
CA CYS A 122 25.01 18.77 5.42
C CYS A 122 23.61 18.26 5.78
N THR A 123 22.75 19.17 6.25
CA THR A 123 21.32 18.91 6.40
C THR A 123 20.50 20.13 5.97
N GLY A 124 19.27 19.90 5.50
CA GLY A 124 18.36 20.97 5.11
C GLY A 124 18.94 21.84 3.98
N THR A 125 18.83 23.16 4.10
CA THR A 125 19.26 24.08 3.04
C THR A 125 20.77 24.21 2.88
N ASP A 126 21.54 23.75 3.87
CA ASP A 126 23.02 23.77 3.81
C ASP A 126 23.56 22.76 2.80
N CYS A 127 22.69 21.88 2.32
CA CYS A 127 22.96 20.92 1.27
C CYS A 127 22.88 21.49 -0.15
N ASN A 128 22.52 22.77 -0.28
CA ASN A 128 22.52 23.42 -1.57
C ASN A 128 23.93 23.89 -1.92
N GLY A 129 24.37 23.60 -3.13
CA GLY A 129 25.60 24.14 -3.68
C GLY A 129 25.55 25.66 -3.78
N GLY A 130 26.68 26.31 -3.50
CA GLY A 130 26.80 27.75 -3.56
C GLY A 130 26.74 28.29 -5.00
N ASP A 131 26.16 29.47 -5.18
CA ASP A 131 26.22 30.18 -6.46
C ASP A 131 27.68 30.61 -6.77
N ALA A 132 28.03 30.62 -8.05
CA ALA A 132 29.31 31.12 -8.53
C ALA A 132 29.43 32.65 -8.45
N GLY A 133 30.66 33.13 -8.61
CA GLY A 133 30.95 34.56 -8.76
C GLY A 133 30.28 35.17 -9.99
N PHE A 134 29.94 36.45 -9.89
CA PHE A 134 29.13 37.14 -10.89
C PHE A 134 29.71 37.06 -12.30
N LEU A 135 31.02 37.24 -12.50
CA LEU A 135 31.61 37.30 -13.85
C LEU A 135 32.00 35.94 -14.41
N TYR A 136 32.54 35.07 -13.56
CA TYR A 136 33.09 33.78 -13.98
C TYR A 136 33.12 32.80 -12.80
N GLY A 137 32.73 31.57 -13.07
CA GLY A 137 32.84 30.44 -12.15
C GLY A 137 31.70 29.46 -12.35
N LYS A 138 31.92 28.22 -11.90
CA LYS A 138 30.87 27.19 -11.88
C LYS A 138 30.06 27.27 -10.60
N GLY A 139 28.79 26.89 -10.66
CA GLY A 139 28.02 26.65 -9.45
C GLY A 139 28.59 25.47 -8.66
N GLY A 140 28.48 25.49 -7.33
CA GLY A 140 28.84 24.35 -6.50
C GLY A 140 27.79 23.25 -6.60
N ASN A 141 28.17 22.01 -6.38
CA ASN A 141 27.25 20.87 -6.39
C ASN A 141 26.44 20.81 -5.08
N GLY A 142 25.19 20.38 -5.18
CA GLY A 142 24.38 20.01 -4.03
C GLY A 142 24.76 18.63 -3.48
N ALA A 143 24.25 18.30 -2.30
CA ALA A 143 24.40 16.98 -1.67
C ALA A 143 23.06 16.58 -1.01
N ASN A 144 22.81 15.30 -0.73
CA ASN A 144 21.65 14.85 0.08
C ASN A 144 20.29 15.47 -0.34
N GLY A 145 19.97 15.49 -1.64
CA GLY A 145 18.75 16.10 -2.19
C GLY A 145 18.79 17.63 -2.34
N GLY A 146 19.92 18.26 -2.03
CA GLY A 146 20.11 19.72 -2.17
C GLY A 146 20.36 20.14 -3.61
N SER A 147 19.94 21.35 -3.98
CA SER A 147 20.09 21.87 -5.34
C SER A 147 21.53 22.28 -5.65
N GLY A 148 21.95 22.11 -6.90
CA GLY A 148 23.16 22.70 -7.43
C GLY A 148 23.09 24.22 -7.49
N GLY A 149 24.25 24.86 -7.33
CA GLY A 149 24.42 26.31 -7.41
C GLY A 149 24.38 26.80 -8.86
N ARG A 150 24.04 28.06 -9.06
CA ARG A 150 24.00 28.66 -10.40
C ARG A 150 25.34 29.29 -10.76
N ALA A 151 25.66 29.29 -12.05
CA ALA A 151 26.75 30.08 -12.57
C ALA A 151 26.40 31.57 -12.72
N GLY A 152 27.44 32.41 -12.81
CA GLY A 152 27.33 33.85 -13.04
C GLY A 152 27.09 34.20 -14.52
N LEU A 153 27.91 35.10 -15.07
CA LEU A 153 27.86 35.46 -16.49
C LEU A 153 28.41 34.34 -17.39
N VAL A 154 29.46 33.67 -16.93
CA VAL A 154 30.15 32.60 -17.65
C VAL A 154 30.48 31.47 -16.67
N GLY A 155 30.11 30.25 -17.02
CA GLY A 155 30.40 29.04 -16.25
C GLY A 155 29.21 28.10 -16.21
N ASP A 156 29.42 26.90 -15.71
CA ASP A 156 28.39 25.85 -15.71
C ASP A 156 27.64 25.83 -14.39
N GLY A 157 26.37 25.44 -14.41
CA GLY A 157 25.63 25.15 -13.19
C GLY A 157 26.27 23.98 -12.43
N GLY A 158 26.10 23.97 -11.11
CA GLY A 158 26.47 22.80 -10.30
C GLY A 158 25.39 21.72 -10.38
N ASP A 159 25.77 20.48 -10.12
CA ASP A 159 24.83 19.36 -10.12
C ASP A 159 23.97 19.36 -8.86
N GLY A 160 22.74 18.86 -8.95
CA GLY A 160 21.91 18.54 -7.80
C GLY A 160 22.47 17.34 -7.05
N GLY A 161 22.26 17.30 -5.74
CA GLY A 161 22.68 16.15 -4.92
C GLY A 161 21.64 15.04 -4.94
N ASP A 162 22.09 13.79 -5.01
CA ASP A 162 21.23 12.63 -4.81
C ASP A 162 20.63 12.63 -3.41
N ALA A 163 19.39 12.20 -3.28
CA ALA A 163 18.72 12.06 -2.01
C ALA A 163 19.25 10.84 -1.22
N THR A 164 19.29 10.96 0.11
CA THR A 164 19.86 9.92 0.98
C THR A 164 18.90 9.44 2.08
N ALA A 165 17.68 9.96 2.11
CA ALA A 165 16.67 9.57 3.09
C ALA A 165 15.28 9.39 2.47
N VAL A 166 14.46 8.56 3.14
CA VAL A 166 13.07 8.25 2.73
C VAL A 166 12.24 9.53 2.58
N GLY A 167 11.56 9.65 1.44
CA GLY A 167 10.70 10.79 1.11
C GLY A 167 11.46 12.04 0.67
N GLN A 168 12.76 11.93 0.36
CA GLN A 168 13.54 13.03 -0.21
C GLN A 168 13.68 12.86 -1.72
N ASP A 169 13.29 13.91 -2.44
CA ASP A 169 13.54 14.04 -3.87
C ASP A 169 15.01 14.39 -4.13
N GLY A 170 15.49 14.03 -5.30
CA GLY A 170 16.79 14.45 -5.80
C GLY A 170 16.87 15.96 -5.99
N GLY A 171 18.06 16.52 -5.80
CA GLY A 171 18.31 17.94 -5.93
C GLY A 171 18.20 18.41 -7.38
N ALA A 172 17.67 19.61 -7.62
CA ALA A 172 17.69 20.18 -8.95
C ALA A 172 19.11 20.64 -9.34
N GLY A 173 19.47 20.47 -10.61
CA GLY A 173 20.68 21.02 -11.19
C GLY A 173 20.64 22.55 -11.28
N GLY A 174 21.81 23.16 -11.19
CA GLY A 174 22.01 24.59 -11.27
C GLY A 174 21.93 25.12 -12.70
N THR A 175 21.51 26.36 -12.88
CA THR A 175 21.54 26.99 -14.20
C THR A 175 22.96 27.41 -14.59
N GLY A 176 23.33 27.15 -15.84
CA GLY A 176 24.54 27.66 -16.47
C GLY A 176 24.56 29.17 -16.62
N GLY A 177 25.72 29.67 -17.06
CA GLY A 177 26.05 31.08 -17.06
C GLY A 177 25.18 31.88 -18.02
N ALA A 178 24.87 33.11 -17.63
CA ALA A 178 23.92 33.95 -18.37
C ALA A 178 24.28 34.15 -19.85
N PHE A 179 25.58 34.14 -20.20
CA PHE A 179 26.06 34.29 -21.58
C PHE A 179 26.71 33.04 -22.17
N PHE A 180 27.30 32.19 -21.33
CA PHE A 180 27.92 30.93 -21.72
C PHE A 180 27.97 29.97 -20.54
N GLY A 181 27.63 28.71 -20.79
CA GLY A 181 27.70 27.65 -19.80
C GLY A 181 26.68 26.55 -20.07
N ASP A 182 26.90 25.41 -19.46
CA ASP A 182 25.94 24.31 -19.45
C ASP A 182 25.17 24.30 -18.12
N GLY A 183 23.96 23.75 -18.13
CA GLY A 183 23.22 23.47 -16.91
C GLY A 183 23.80 22.26 -16.20
N GLY A 184 23.66 22.21 -14.87
CA GLY A 184 24.05 21.05 -14.08
C GLY A 184 22.99 19.95 -14.13
N ASP A 185 23.39 18.71 -13.87
CA ASP A 185 22.47 17.58 -13.84
C ASP A 185 21.61 17.60 -12.56
N GLY A 186 20.42 17.02 -12.60
CA GLY A 186 19.59 16.76 -11.42
C GLY A 186 20.07 15.50 -10.68
N GLY A 187 19.90 15.46 -9.36
CA GLY A 187 20.23 14.30 -8.55
C GLY A 187 19.11 13.26 -8.54
N ASP A 188 19.44 12.02 -8.17
CA ASP A 188 18.49 10.92 -8.06
C ASP A 188 17.62 11.03 -6.79
N GLY A 189 16.36 10.60 -6.90
CA GLY A 189 15.44 10.48 -5.76
C GLY A 189 15.77 9.27 -4.89
N TYR A 190 15.44 9.35 -3.60
CA TYR A 190 15.49 8.18 -2.72
C TYR A 190 14.25 7.33 -2.94
N LEU A 191 14.14 6.18 -2.25
CA LEU A 191 13.03 5.25 -2.37
C LEU A 191 11.65 5.94 -2.47
N GLY A 192 10.96 5.68 -3.59
CA GLY A 192 9.65 6.20 -3.95
C GLY A 192 9.54 7.71 -4.10
N SER A 193 10.67 8.41 -4.21
CA SER A 193 10.77 9.87 -4.30
C SER A 193 11.28 10.26 -5.68
N ASN A 194 10.99 11.48 -6.10
CA ASN A 194 11.25 11.89 -7.48
C ASN A 194 12.71 12.26 -7.70
N GLY A 195 13.17 12.11 -8.95
CA GLY A 195 14.44 12.67 -9.40
C GLY A 195 14.38 14.20 -9.51
N GLY A 196 15.54 14.84 -9.36
CA GLY A 196 15.71 16.27 -9.52
C GLY A 196 15.72 16.69 -10.99
N ASN A 197 15.18 17.87 -11.30
CA ASN A 197 15.27 18.40 -12.66
C ASN A 197 16.69 18.86 -12.98
N GLY A 198 17.13 18.65 -14.22
CA GLY A 198 18.35 19.25 -14.76
C GLY A 198 18.24 20.76 -14.92
N GLY A 199 19.40 21.43 -14.90
CA GLY A 199 19.53 22.86 -15.03
C GLY A 199 19.52 23.33 -16.49
N ASP A 200 19.04 24.55 -16.72
CA ASP A 200 19.14 25.19 -18.04
C ASP A 200 20.55 25.76 -18.30
N ALA A 201 21.02 25.74 -19.55
CA ALA A 201 22.32 26.29 -19.97
C ALA A 201 22.52 27.79 -19.69
N GLY A 202 21.44 28.58 -19.69
CA GLY A 202 21.48 30.01 -19.40
C GLY A 202 20.56 30.84 -20.29
N ARG A 203 19.85 31.79 -19.69
CA ARG A 203 18.75 32.53 -20.33
C ARG A 203 19.15 33.37 -21.55
N TRP A 204 20.39 33.87 -21.60
CA TRP A 204 20.92 34.67 -22.70
C TRP A 204 22.12 34.02 -23.37
N ALA A 205 22.39 32.76 -23.01
CA ALA A 205 23.51 32.04 -23.56
C ALA A 205 23.26 31.78 -25.04
N LEU A 206 24.30 31.98 -25.84
CA LEU A 206 24.22 31.65 -27.27
C LEU A 206 24.59 30.19 -27.53
N PHE A 207 25.44 29.65 -26.66
CA PHE A 207 25.91 28.27 -26.67
C PHE A 207 25.78 27.70 -25.27
N GLY A 208 25.36 26.44 -25.19
CA GLY A 208 25.31 25.67 -23.95
C GLY A 208 24.22 24.62 -23.96
N ASN A 209 24.44 23.54 -23.26
CA ASN A 209 23.54 22.40 -23.15
C ASN A 209 22.75 22.46 -21.84
N GLY A 210 21.54 21.92 -21.86
CA GLY A 210 20.82 21.67 -20.62
C GLY A 210 21.40 20.45 -19.90
N GLY A 211 21.29 20.43 -18.57
CA GLY A 211 21.64 19.27 -17.76
C GLY A 211 20.55 18.20 -17.81
N ASN A 212 20.91 16.96 -17.56
CA ASN A 212 19.97 15.85 -17.51
C ASN A 212 19.13 15.90 -16.21
N GLY A 213 17.92 15.36 -16.24
CA GLY A 213 17.16 15.08 -15.03
C GLY A 213 17.69 13.84 -14.31
N GLY A 214 17.55 13.80 -12.99
CA GLY A 214 17.87 12.64 -12.17
C GLY A 214 16.76 11.60 -12.20
N ASN A 215 17.09 10.36 -11.85
CA ASN A 215 16.15 9.25 -11.83
C ASN A 215 15.26 9.32 -10.58
N GLY A 216 14.01 8.85 -10.71
CA GLY A 216 13.16 8.58 -9.56
C GLY A 216 13.65 7.36 -8.80
N GLY A 217 13.46 7.34 -7.48
CA GLY A 217 13.87 6.21 -6.66
C GLY A 217 12.84 5.07 -6.68
N ASP A 218 13.32 3.84 -6.57
CA ASP A 218 12.48 2.64 -6.56
C ASP A 218 11.49 2.64 -5.39
N GLY A 219 10.32 2.05 -5.63
CA GLY A 219 9.32 1.80 -4.62
C GLY A 219 9.85 0.90 -3.51
N ALA A 220 9.29 1.04 -2.32
CA ALA A 220 9.64 0.21 -1.18
C ALA A 220 8.44 -0.05 -0.27
N MET A 221 8.56 -1.11 0.53
CA MET A 221 7.64 -1.35 1.64
C MET A 221 7.88 -0.26 2.68
N ALA A 222 6.89 0.59 2.97
CA ALA A 222 7.06 1.61 4.00
C ALA A 222 7.30 0.95 5.37
N ALA A 223 8.55 0.98 5.85
CA ALA A 223 8.93 0.45 7.16
C ALA A 223 8.32 1.26 8.34
N LEU A 224 7.51 2.29 8.07
CA LEU A 224 6.94 3.18 9.07
C LEU A 224 5.41 2.99 9.20
N MET A 225 5.04 1.96 9.95
CA MET A 225 3.78 1.78 10.70
C MET A 225 2.46 1.70 9.92
N ILE A 226 2.47 1.77 8.60
CA ILE A 226 1.31 1.47 7.75
C ILE A 226 1.86 0.66 6.59
N LEU A 227 1.36 -0.56 6.41
CA LEU A 227 1.71 -1.47 5.30
C LEU A 227 1.22 -0.88 3.96
N ASP A 228 1.68 0.30 3.58
CA ASP A 228 1.40 0.89 2.28
C ASP A 228 2.63 0.72 1.41
N MET A 229 2.43 0.16 0.22
CA MET A 229 3.50 -0.01 -0.74
C MET A 229 3.77 1.34 -1.40
N VAL A 230 5.02 1.78 -1.39
CA VAL A 230 5.40 3.02 -2.04
C VAL A 230 5.65 2.73 -3.52
N ALA A 231 5.00 3.48 -4.40
CA ALA A 231 5.25 3.45 -5.83
C ALA A 231 6.68 3.92 -6.15
N GLY A 232 7.16 3.61 -7.34
CA GLY A 232 8.38 4.22 -7.86
C GLY A 232 8.21 5.73 -8.03
N GLY A 233 9.27 6.49 -7.76
CA GLY A 233 9.27 7.94 -7.96
C GLY A 233 9.39 8.32 -9.43
N ASP A 234 8.90 9.50 -9.80
CA ASP A 234 9.02 10.02 -11.15
C ASP A 234 10.45 10.51 -11.44
N GLY A 235 10.92 10.32 -12.67
CA GLY A 235 12.16 10.91 -13.16
C GLY A 235 12.07 12.42 -13.33
N GLY A 236 13.20 13.09 -13.11
CA GLY A 236 13.35 14.53 -13.26
C GLY A 236 13.36 14.98 -14.72
N GLN A 237 12.89 16.19 -14.99
CA GLN A 237 12.95 16.76 -16.34
C GLN A 237 14.38 17.16 -16.71
N GLY A 238 14.76 16.98 -17.96
CA GLY A 238 15.98 17.56 -18.53
C GLY A 238 15.87 19.07 -18.69
N GLY A 239 17.00 19.75 -18.52
CA GLY A 239 17.16 21.18 -18.68
C GLY A 239 17.18 21.61 -20.14
N ASN A 240 16.81 22.85 -20.40
CA ASN A 240 16.84 23.42 -21.75
C ASN A 240 18.27 23.88 -22.12
N ALA A 241 18.60 23.69 -23.40
CA ALA A 241 19.78 24.28 -24.01
C ALA A 241 19.73 25.82 -24.03
N ALA A 242 20.87 26.40 -24.41
CA ALA A 242 21.03 27.82 -24.66
C ALA A 242 20.19 28.28 -25.87
N LEU A 243 20.01 29.60 -26.01
CA LEU A 243 19.04 30.17 -26.94
C LEU A 243 19.27 29.75 -28.40
N LEU A 244 20.52 29.64 -28.85
CA LEU A 244 20.83 29.49 -30.28
C LEU A 244 21.42 28.14 -30.64
N PHE A 245 22.38 27.68 -29.85
CA PHE A 245 23.12 26.47 -30.08
C PHE A 245 23.23 25.65 -28.81
N GLY A 246 22.93 24.36 -28.88
CA GLY A 246 23.08 23.45 -27.75
C GLY A 246 21.99 22.39 -27.72
N ILE A 247 22.26 21.31 -27.01
CA ILE A 247 21.39 20.14 -26.91
C ILE A 247 20.62 20.23 -25.58
N GLY A 248 19.32 19.90 -25.62
CA GLY A 248 18.53 19.80 -24.40
C GLY A 248 18.96 18.58 -23.58
N GLY A 249 18.88 18.67 -22.25
CA GLY A 249 19.22 17.55 -21.37
C GLY A 249 18.19 16.44 -21.46
N ALA A 250 18.61 15.19 -21.25
CA ALA A 250 17.69 14.07 -21.18
C ALA A 250 16.82 14.15 -19.90
N GLY A 251 15.61 13.62 -19.94
CA GLY A 251 14.83 13.36 -18.73
C GLY A 251 15.36 12.12 -18.01
N GLY A 252 15.23 12.09 -16.68
CA GLY A 252 15.60 10.94 -15.87
C GLY A 252 14.57 9.81 -15.95
N SER A 253 14.97 8.57 -15.65
CA SER A 253 14.03 7.45 -15.62
C SER A 253 13.13 7.51 -14.39
N GLY A 254 11.91 6.96 -14.48
CA GLY A 254 11.11 6.66 -13.31
C GLY A 254 11.68 5.46 -12.54
N GLY A 255 11.42 5.40 -11.23
CA GLY A 255 11.81 4.27 -10.39
C GLY A 255 10.86 3.08 -10.55
N ASP A 256 11.35 1.87 -10.30
CA ASP A 256 10.51 0.67 -10.34
C ASP A 256 9.50 0.64 -9.19
N GLY A 257 8.36 -0.02 -9.35
CA GLY A 257 7.37 -0.22 -8.30
C GLY A 257 7.80 -1.29 -7.30
N ALA A 258 7.41 -1.13 -6.03
CA ALA A 258 7.64 -2.14 -5.01
C ALA A 258 6.92 -3.47 -5.32
N GLU A 259 7.65 -4.58 -5.21
CA GLU A 259 7.07 -5.92 -5.19
C GLU A 259 6.12 -6.08 -3.98
N ALA A 260 5.07 -6.85 -4.17
CA ALA A 260 4.11 -7.11 -3.12
C ALA A 260 4.66 -8.05 -2.04
N ALA A 261 4.34 -7.77 -0.77
CA ALA A 261 4.64 -8.69 0.32
C ALA A 261 3.72 -9.91 0.24
N ASP A 262 4.27 -11.07 0.60
CA ASP A 262 3.47 -12.27 0.79
C ASP A 262 2.34 -12.04 1.80
N ALA A 263 1.18 -12.60 1.49
CA ALA A 263 0.09 -12.66 2.46
C ALA A 263 0.54 -13.51 3.66
N VAL A 264 0.20 -13.05 4.87
CA VAL A 264 0.58 -13.71 6.11
C VAL A 264 -0.61 -14.48 6.66
N ALA A 265 -0.44 -15.79 6.85
CA ALA A 265 -1.43 -16.62 7.54
C ALA A 265 -1.51 -16.23 9.01
N ALA A 266 -2.74 -16.10 9.53
CA ALA A 266 -2.96 -15.88 10.96
C ALA A 266 -2.57 -17.12 11.79
N THR A 267 -2.27 -16.92 13.07
CA THR A 267 -1.92 -18.03 13.97
C THR A 267 -3.17 -18.89 14.23
N PRO A 268 -3.11 -20.22 14.04
CA PRO A 268 -4.28 -21.07 14.16
C PRO A 268 -4.89 -21.06 15.57
N THR A 269 -6.21 -20.87 15.64
CA THR A 269 -7.05 -21.08 16.83
C THR A 269 -8.25 -21.95 16.44
N GLN A 270 -8.89 -22.63 17.39
CA GLN A 270 -10.14 -23.37 17.14
C GLN A 270 -11.31 -22.56 17.69
N ALA A 271 -12.40 -22.49 16.93
CA ALA A 271 -13.70 -22.08 17.44
C ALA A 271 -14.24 -23.12 18.46
N ALA A 272 -15.31 -22.77 19.17
CA ALA A 272 -15.83 -23.62 20.24
C ALA A 272 -16.50 -24.88 19.69
N ASP A 273 -16.19 -26.03 20.30
CA ASP A 273 -16.83 -27.30 19.95
C ASP A 273 -18.29 -27.34 20.39
N GLY A 274 -19.07 -28.13 19.66
CA GLY A 274 -20.47 -28.38 19.96
C GLY A 274 -20.66 -29.24 21.20
N ASP A 275 -21.54 -28.81 22.10
CA ASP A 275 -22.00 -29.64 23.20
C ASP A 275 -23.11 -30.58 22.72
N PRO A 276 -23.17 -31.86 23.13
CA PRO A 276 -22.30 -32.51 24.12
C PRO A 276 -21.01 -33.15 23.56
N THR A 277 -19.86 -32.80 24.14
CA THR A 277 -18.67 -33.65 24.16
C THR A 277 -18.67 -34.44 25.49
N TYR A 278 -18.83 -35.77 25.51
CA TYR A 278 -18.88 -36.55 26.78
C TYR A 278 -17.55 -36.67 27.52
N ALA A 279 -16.70 -35.66 27.43
CA ALA A 279 -15.41 -35.56 28.08
C ALA A 279 -15.46 -34.91 29.48
N LEU A 280 -16.59 -34.34 29.93
CA LEU A 280 -16.69 -33.69 31.25
C LEU A 280 -17.17 -34.61 32.38
N PRO A 281 -16.68 -34.44 33.63
CA PRO A 281 -17.01 -35.33 34.74
C PRO A 281 -18.49 -35.17 35.17
N GLY A 282 -19.34 -36.11 34.74
CA GLY A 282 -20.72 -36.25 35.22
C GLY A 282 -21.80 -36.41 34.15
N GLY A 283 -21.48 -36.24 32.86
CA GLY A 283 -22.39 -36.62 31.78
C GLY A 283 -22.42 -38.15 31.63
N THR A 284 -23.60 -38.76 31.62
CA THR A 284 -23.71 -40.17 31.26
C THR A 284 -23.65 -40.28 29.74
N PRO A 285 -22.82 -41.16 29.16
CA PRO A 285 -22.78 -41.38 27.71
C PRO A 285 -24.07 -42.01 27.16
N TYR A 286 -24.99 -42.40 28.06
CA TYR A 286 -26.31 -42.91 27.73
C TYR A 286 -27.39 -42.06 28.39
N SER A 287 -28.47 -41.81 27.65
CA SER A 287 -29.69 -41.19 28.15
C SER A 287 -30.53 -42.19 28.96
N ASP A 288 -31.25 -41.66 29.95
CA ASP A 288 -32.29 -42.41 30.67
C ASP A 288 -33.60 -42.52 29.86
N GLU A 289 -33.62 -41.91 28.67
CA GLU A 289 -34.73 -41.83 27.74
C GLU A 289 -34.55 -42.82 26.58
N GLU A 290 -35.65 -43.18 25.92
CA GLU A 290 -35.65 -44.14 24.80
C GLU A 290 -34.95 -43.57 23.53
N THR A 291 -34.65 -42.26 23.52
CA THR A 291 -33.85 -41.58 22.50
C THR A 291 -32.73 -40.78 23.15
N GLY A 292 -31.51 -40.87 22.63
CA GLY A 292 -30.37 -40.07 23.05
C GLY A 292 -30.50 -38.62 22.58
N THR A 293 -29.89 -37.68 23.29
CA THR A 293 -29.80 -36.30 22.81
C THR A 293 -28.74 -36.17 21.73
N ASN A 294 -29.01 -35.36 20.72
CA ASN A 294 -28.06 -35.08 19.66
C ASN A 294 -26.87 -34.25 20.17
N GLY A 295 -25.73 -34.45 19.52
CA GLY A 295 -24.58 -33.55 19.50
C GLY A 295 -24.98 -32.16 19.01
N GLY A 296 -24.45 -31.12 19.63
CA GLY A 296 -24.56 -29.75 19.15
C GLY A 296 -23.53 -29.49 18.07
N ASP A 297 -23.81 -28.53 17.20
CA ASP A 297 -22.89 -28.15 16.14
C ASP A 297 -21.70 -27.36 16.71
N GLY A 298 -20.53 -27.53 16.10
CA GLY A 298 -19.37 -26.70 16.37
C GLY A 298 -19.55 -25.29 15.83
N ASP A 299 -18.98 -24.31 16.53
CA ASP A 299 -19.04 -22.91 16.11
C ASP A 299 -18.19 -22.69 14.84
N PRO A 300 -18.63 -21.87 13.88
CA PRO A 300 -17.79 -21.47 12.75
C PRO A 300 -16.60 -20.61 13.20
N GLY A 301 -15.46 -20.75 12.52
CA GLY A 301 -14.36 -19.81 12.63
C GLY A 301 -14.77 -18.42 12.14
N THR A 302 -14.58 -17.39 12.98
CA THR A 302 -15.06 -16.03 12.68
C THR A 302 -13.95 -15.06 12.28
N VAL A 303 -12.70 -15.44 12.51
CA VAL A 303 -11.52 -14.68 12.11
C VAL A 303 -10.62 -15.49 11.18
N ALA A 304 -9.77 -14.81 10.42
CA ALA A 304 -8.80 -15.49 9.55
C ALA A 304 -7.88 -16.40 10.38
N GLY A 305 -7.60 -17.60 9.88
CA GLY A 305 -6.80 -18.62 10.55
C GLY A 305 -7.51 -19.37 11.68
N GLU A 306 -8.73 -19.01 12.07
CA GLU A 306 -9.49 -19.76 13.09
C GLU A 306 -10.22 -20.93 12.44
N ALA A 307 -9.87 -22.16 12.80
CA ALA A 307 -10.56 -23.34 12.30
C ALA A 307 -11.93 -23.48 12.97
N GLY A 308 -12.84 -24.20 12.32
CA GLY A 308 -14.15 -24.48 12.88
C GLY A 308 -14.06 -25.34 14.15
N GLY A 309 -15.01 -25.18 15.05
CA GLY A 309 -15.16 -26.05 16.21
C GLY A 309 -15.65 -27.43 15.79
N ASP A 310 -15.28 -28.46 16.52
CA ASP A 310 -15.73 -29.82 16.22
C ASP A 310 -17.19 -30.00 16.65
N GLY A 311 -17.94 -30.85 15.95
CA GLY A 311 -19.29 -31.23 16.32
C GLY A 311 -19.30 -32.07 17.60
N GLY A 312 -20.33 -31.88 18.44
CA GLY A 312 -20.54 -32.69 19.63
C GLY A 312 -20.96 -34.12 19.30
N ASN A 313 -20.65 -35.08 20.17
CA ASN A 313 -21.07 -36.47 19.99
C ASN A 313 -22.52 -36.67 20.44
N GLY A 314 -23.29 -37.50 19.74
CA GLY A 314 -24.63 -37.89 20.17
C GLY A 314 -24.63 -38.80 21.40
N GLN A 315 -25.65 -38.70 22.27
CA GLN A 315 -25.79 -39.59 23.43
C GLN A 315 -26.24 -40.97 22.96
N GLY A 316 -25.72 -42.04 23.54
CA GLY A 316 -26.38 -43.33 23.41
C GLY A 316 -27.73 -43.37 24.14
N SER A 317 -28.55 -44.37 23.87
CA SER A 317 -29.77 -44.66 24.67
C SER A 317 -29.76 -46.13 25.09
N ALA A 318 -30.03 -46.44 26.37
CA ALA A 318 -29.99 -47.83 26.87
C ALA A 318 -31.28 -48.26 27.59
N THR A 319 -32.37 -47.49 27.45
CA THR A 319 -33.65 -47.75 28.13
C THR A 319 -34.79 -47.88 27.12
N GLY A 320 -35.84 -48.62 27.49
CA GLY A 320 -37.02 -48.83 26.62
C GLY A 320 -36.97 -50.12 25.80
N SER A 321 -37.99 -50.31 24.95
CA SER A 321 -38.06 -51.46 24.02
C SER A 321 -37.48 -51.12 22.64
N TYR A 322 -37.30 -49.82 22.35
CA TYR A 322 -36.80 -49.26 21.09
C TYR A 322 -35.76 -48.16 21.35
N ALA A 323 -34.52 -48.50 21.64
CA ALA A 323 -33.50 -47.48 21.93
C ALA A 323 -32.98 -46.82 20.65
N THR A 324 -32.86 -45.50 20.62
CA THR A 324 -32.24 -44.77 19.49
C THR A 324 -31.13 -43.87 20.02
N GLY A 325 -29.91 -44.02 19.51
CA GLY A 325 -28.83 -43.07 19.79
C GLY A 325 -29.13 -41.70 19.20
N GLY A 326 -28.63 -40.64 19.83
CA GLY A 326 -28.69 -39.28 19.28
C GLY A 326 -27.66 -39.12 18.17
N ASP A 327 -27.93 -38.23 17.23
CA ASP A 327 -27.00 -37.96 16.12
C ASP A 327 -25.80 -37.13 16.60
N GLY A 328 -24.67 -37.22 15.91
CA GLY A 328 -23.54 -36.31 16.08
C GLY A 328 -23.85 -34.92 15.52
N GLY A 329 -23.26 -33.89 16.13
CA GLY A 329 -23.36 -32.51 15.66
C GLY A 329 -22.45 -32.25 14.45
N ALA A 330 -22.80 -31.27 13.63
CA ALA A 330 -21.93 -30.89 12.51
C ALA A 330 -20.69 -30.14 12.99
N GLY A 331 -19.58 -30.31 12.29
CA GLY A 331 -18.39 -29.47 12.47
C GLY A 331 -18.63 -28.05 11.94
N GLY A 332 -18.03 -27.06 12.60
CA GLY A 332 -18.06 -25.67 12.18
C GLY A 332 -17.24 -25.44 10.91
N ASN A 333 -17.63 -24.49 10.06
CA ASN A 333 -16.78 -24.11 8.92
C ASN A 333 -15.53 -23.35 9.41
N GLY A 334 -14.41 -23.52 8.73
CA GLY A 334 -13.19 -22.76 8.97
C GLY A 334 -13.32 -21.29 8.57
N GLY A 335 -12.66 -20.40 9.31
CA GLY A 335 -12.39 -19.03 8.89
C GLY A 335 -11.43 -18.97 7.71
N THR A 336 -11.23 -17.79 7.11
CA THR A 336 -10.36 -17.61 5.93
C THR A 336 -8.99 -18.27 6.13
N GLY A 337 -8.63 -19.19 5.24
CA GLY A 337 -7.38 -19.95 5.21
C GLY A 337 -7.25 -21.02 6.30
N ALA A 338 -8.33 -21.37 7.00
CA ALA A 338 -8.34 -22.34 8.10
C ALA A 338 -9.26 -23.53 7.81
N ASP A 339 -8.98 -24.65 8.47
CA ASP A 339 -9.70 -25.90 8.24
C ASP A 339 -11.11 -25.87 8.84
N GLY A 340 -12.00 -26.70 8.30
CA GLY A 340 -13.29 -27.00 8.93
C GLY A 340 -13.11 -27.90 10.15
N GLY A 341 -14.03 -27.79 11.12
CA GLY A 341 -14.09 -28.69 12.26
C GLY A 341 -14.60 -30.07 11.86
N ASP A 342 -14.21 -31.12 12.59
CA ASP A 342 -14.71 -32.47 12.35
C ASP A 342 -16.17 -32.59 12.82
N GLY A 343 -16.95 -33.47 12.18
CA GLY A 343 -18.29 -33.83 12.64
C GLY A 343 -18.23 -34.74 13.87
N GLY A 344 -19.19 -34.57 14.78
CA GLY A 344 -19.29 -35.40 15.97
C GLY A 344 -19.76 -36.83 15.67
N SER A 345 -19.39 -37.80 16.49
CA SER A 345 -19.86 -39.18 16.31
C SER A 345 -21.32 -39.34 16.75
N GLY A 346 -22.07 -40.19 16.06
CA GLY A 346 -23.39 -40.63 16.49
C GLY A 346 -23.33 -41.43 17.79
N GLY A 347 -24.41 -41.39 18.58
CA GLY A 347 -24.53 -42.13 19.82
C GLY A 347 -24.98 -43.57 19.61
N ASP A 348 -24.60 -44.48 20.50
CA ASP A 348 -24.96 -45.89 20.36
C ASP A 348 -26.43 -46.17 20.71
N GLY A 349 -27.10 -46.96 19.88
CA GLY A 349 -28.39 -47.58 20.14
C GLY A 349 -28.25 -48.80 21.05
N GLY A 350 -28.15 -48.56 22.36
CA GLY A 350 -28.47 -49.47 23.48
C GLY A 350 -27.81 -50.85 23.56
N PHE A 351 -27.66 -51.35 24.79
CA PHE A 351 -27.21 -52.72 25.07
C PHE A 351 -28.36 -53.58 25.63
N GLY A 352 -28.76 -54.62 24.92
CA GLY A 352 -29.68 -55.64 25.44
C GLY A 352 -31.16 -55.24 25.48
N VAL A 353 -31.57 -54.28 24.66
CA VAL A 353 -32.99 -53.93 24.41
C VAL A 353 -33.58 -54.75 23.26
N ALA A 354 -34.88 -54.62 22.98
CA ALA A 354 -35.54 -55.43 21.96
C ALA A 354 -35.17 -55.00 20.53
N TYR A 355 -35.27 -53.70 20.24
CA TYR A 355 -34.82 -53.08 19.00
C TYR A 355 -33.94 -51.88 19.32
N ALA A 356 -32.92 -51.63 18.51
CA ALA A 356 -32.13 -50.41 18.64
C ALA A 356 -31.64 -49.85 17.32
N THR A 357 -31.40 -48.53 17.31
CA THR A 357 -30.82 -47.80 16.17
C THR A 357 -29.70 -46.91 16.69
N GLY A 358 -28.50 -46.98 16.10
CA GLY A 358 -27.43 -46.02 16.36
C GLY A 358 -27.77 -44.67 15.75
N GLY A 359 -27.31 -43.60 16.38
CA GLY A 359 -27.44 -42.25 15.82
C GLY A 359 -26.49 -42.05 14.65
N ASP A 360 -26.84 -41.15 13.73
CA ASP A 360 -25.98 -40.86 12.59
C ASP A 360 -24.79 -39.99 13.00
N GLY A 361 -23.67 -40.11 12.29
CA GLY A 361 -22.51 -39.22 12.46
C GLY A 361 -22.78 -37.82 11.91
N GLY A 362 -22.21 -36.81 12.54
CA GLY A 362 -22.29 -35.43 12.11
C GLY A 362 -21.45 -35.16 10.86
N THR A 363 -21.87 -34.23 10.02
CA THR A 363 -21.07 -33.82 8.84
C THR A 363 -19.87 -32.98 9.25
N GLY A 364 -18.74 -33.14 8.57
CA GLY A 364 -17.60 -32.26 8.74
C GLY A 364 -17.85 -30.83 8.21
N GLY A 365 -17.22 -29.85 8.82
CA GLY A 365 -17.27 -28.45 8.40
C GLY A 365 -16.47 -28.20 7.12
N ASN A 366 -16.87 -27.23 6.31
CA ASN A 366 -16.07 -26.87 5.13
C ASN A 366 -14.84 -26.06 5.54
N GLY A 367 -13.74 -26.24 4.82
CA GLY A 367 -12.56 -25.39 4.96
C GLY A 367 -12.82 -23.96 4.46
N GLY A 368 -12.14 -23.00 5.07
CA GLY A 368 -12.26 -21.60 4.70
C GLY A 368 -11.47 -21.25 3.45
N THR A 369 -11.95 -20.26 2.69
CA THR A 369 -11.26 -19.78 1.49
C THR A 369 -9.89 -19.21 1.83
N GLY A 370 -8.88 -19.43 0.99
CA GLY A 370 -7.54 -18.89 1.16
C GLY A 370 -7.47 -17.37 1.09
N ILE A 371 -6.34 -16.82 1.54
CA ILE A 371 -6.12 -15.38 1.59
C ILE A 371 -5.56 -14.93 0.23
N ALA A 372 -6.14 -13.90 -0.37
CA ALA A 372 -5.64 -13.35 -1.62
C ALA A 372 -4.24 -12.75 -1.45
N GLY A 373 -3.43 -12.85 -2.50
CA GLY A 373 -2.15 -12.16 -2.60
C GLY A 373 -2.32 -10.65 -2.71
N ASN A 374 -1.26 -9.92 -2.42
CA ASN A 374 -1.24 -8.46 -2.49
C ASN A 374 -0.83 -8.00 -3.90
N THR A 375 -1.40 -6.88 -4.35
CA THR A 375 -1.03 -6.25 -5.63
C THR A 375 0.31 -5.53 -5.51
N GLY A 376 1.16 -5.61 -6.54
CA GLY A 376 2.41 -4.85 -6.60
C GLY A 376 2.20 -3.35 -6.83
N ALA A 377 3.17 -2.51 -6.47
CA ALA A 377 3.06 -1.07 -6.62
C ALA A 377 3.35 -0.60 -8.05
N ALA A 378 2.85 0.58 -8.42
CA ALA A 378 3.12 1.17 -9.73
C ALA A 378 4.59 1.62 -9.87
N GLY A 379 5.11 1.56 -11.10
CA GLY A 379 6.36 2.25 -11.47
C GLY A 379 6.17 3.75 -11.65
N GLY A 380 7.24 4.51 -11.46
CA GLY A 380 7.26 5.97 -11.64
C GLY A 380 7.33 6.38 -13.11
N ALA A 381 6.84 7.57 -13.45
CA ALA A 381 6.93 8.09 -14.81
C ALA A 381 8.35 8.57 -15.15
N GLY A 382 8.74 8.46 -16.41
CA GLY A 382 9.97 9.06 -16.92
C GLY A 382 9.86 10.59 -17.06
N GLY A 383 10.98 11.27 -16.85
CA GLY A 383 11.09 12.72 -16.97
C GLY A 383 11.06 13.20 -18.42
N GLN A 384 10.58 14.41 -18.66
CA GLN A 384 10.60 15.00 -20.01
C GLN A 384 12.02 15.42 -20.40
N GLY A 385 12.38 15.26 -21.67
CA GLY A 385 13.60 15.84 -22.22
C GLY A 385 13.51 17.36 -22.36
N GLY A 386 14.64 18.04 -22.20
CA GLY A 386 14.76 19.47 -22.34
C GLY A 386 14.82 19.93 -23.79
N ARG A 387 14.52 21.21 -24.06
CA ARG A 387 14.53 21.73 -25.44
C ARG A 387 15.94 22.03 -25.94
N GLY A 388 16.18 21.78 -27.22
CA GLY A 388 17.39 22.19 -27.93
C GLY A 388 17.43 23.68 -28.26
N GLY A 389 18.61 24.18 -28.66
CA GLY A 389 18.81 25.58 -29.03
C GLY A 389 18.18 25.96 -30.37
N LEU A 390 17.66 27.19 -30.50
CA LEU A 390 16.76 27.60 -31.58
C LEU A 390 17.32 27.44 -33.00
N ILE A 391 18.62 27.65 -33.24
CA ILE A 391 19.19 27.48 -34.58
C ILE A 391 19.62 26.04 -34.78
N SER A 392 20.51 25.53 -33.94
CA SER A 392 21.04 24.17 -34.10
C SER A 392 21.23 23.54 -32.72
N GLY A 393 20.40 22.56 -32.44
CA GLY A 393 20.31 21.94 -31.14
C GLY A 393 19.25 20.86 -31.13
N ASP A 394 19.65 19.65 -30.79
CA ASP A 394 18.71 18.55 -30.65
C ASP A 394 17.95 18.69 -29.33
N GLY A 395 16.68 18.28 -29.33
CA GLY A 395 15.95 18.12 -28.08
C GLY A 395 16.52 16.96 -27.27
N GLY A 396 16.44 17.05 -25.94
CA GLY A 396 16.84 15.97 -25.06
C GLY A 396 15.86 14.80 -25.14
N GLU A 397 16.36 13.58 -24.96
CA GLU A 397 15.50 12.40 -24.89
C GLU A 397 14.61 12.44 -23.64
N GLY A 398 13.39 11.91 -23.73
CA GLY A 398 12.57 11.68 -22.55
C GLY A 398 13.07 10.44 -21.80
N GLY A 399 12.97 10.46 -20.47
CA GLY A 399 13.36 9.33 -19.64
C GLY A 399 12.39 8.15 -19.77
N GLU A 400 12.89 6.95 -19.50
CA GLU A 400 12.06 5.73 -19.47
C GLU A 400 11.14 5.75 -18.23
N GLY A 401 9.94 5.17 -18.33
CA GLY A 401 9.11 4.90 -17.16
C GLY A 401 9.64 3.69 -16.39
N GLY A 402 9.50 3.68 -15.07
CA GLY A 402 9.86 2.53 -14.23
C GLY A 402 8.88 1.38 -14.38
N ASN A 403 9.32 0.15 -14.14
CA ASN A 403 8.47 -1.02 -14.21
C ASN A 403 7.51 -1.07 -13.02
N GLY A 404 6.36 -1.74 -13.18
CA GLY A 404 5.50 -2.05 -12.04
C GLY A 404 6.06 -3.19 -11.20
N GLY A 405 5.75 -3.19 -9.89
CA GLY A 405 6.16 -4.26 -8.99
C GLY A 405 5.32 -5.53 -9.17
N ASP A 406 5.90 -6.70 -8.92
CA ASP A 406 5.19 -7.98 -8.99
C ASP A 406 4.13 -8.11 -7.88
N GLY A 407 3.04 -8.82 -8.16
CA GLY A 407 2.09 -9.26 -7.14
C GLY A 407 2.65 -10.40 -6.27
N SER A 408 2.00 -10.70 -5.15
CA SER A 408 2.38 -11.83 -4.27
C SER A 408 1.41 -13.01 -4.36
N ALA A 409 1.87 -14.22 -4.06
CA ALA A 409 1.04 -15.42 -4.22
C ALA A 409 -0.18 -15.41 -3.28
N GLY A 410 -1.28 -16.03 -3.73
CA GLY A 410 -2.40 -16.35 -2.86
C GLY A 410 -2.03 -17.47 -1.88
N LEU A 411 -2.57 -17.41 -0.66
CA LEU A 411 -2.43 -18.49 0.31
C LEU A 411 -3.44 -19.62 0.05
N PRO A 412 -3.13 -20.87 0.42
CA PRO A 412 -4.05 -21.99 0.27
C PRO A 412 -5.38 -21.80 1.00
N GLY A 413 -6.42 -22.47 0.52
CA GLY A 413 -7.65 -22.70 1.28
C GLY A 413 -7.43 -23.71 2.39
N GLY A 414 -8.26 -23.66 3.43
CA GLY A 414 -8.25 -24.67 4.49
C GLY A 414 -8.87 -25.98 4.03
N ASP A 415 -8.49 -27.08 4.67
CA ASP A 415 -9.04 -28.40 4.41
C ASP A 415 -10.47 -28.51 4.97
N GLY A 416 -11.29 -29.37 4.37
CA GLY A 416 -12.58 -29.75 4.95
C GLY A 416 -12.38 -30.65 6.17
N GLY A 417 -13.21 -30.47 7.20
CA GLY A 417 -13.25 -31.36 8.36
C GLY A 417 -13.82 -32.74 7.99
N ASN A 418 -13.41 -33.77 8.71
CA ASN A 418 -13.92 -35.12 8.50
C ASN A 418 -15.36 -35.25 9.00
N GLY A 419 -16.15 -36.14 8.42
CA GLY A 419 -17.43 -36.54 8.99
C GLY A 419 -17.24 -37.45 10.19
N GLY A 420 -18.19 -37.39 11.13
CA GLY A 420 -18.19 -38.23 12.32
C GLY A 420 -18.67 -39.65 12.02
N ASP A 421 -18.21 -40.62 12.82
CA ASP A 421 -18.66 -42.01 12.70
C ASP A 421 -20.13 -42.16 13.16
N GLY A 422 -20.88 -43.07 12.53
CA GLY A 422 -22.21 -43.47 12.99
C GLY A 422 -22.15 -44.35 14.25
N GLY A 423 -23.18 -44.27 15.09
CA GLY A 423 -23.26 -45.02 16.34
C GLY A 423 -23.57 -46.51 16.14
N ASP A 424 -23.09 -47.37 17.03
CA ASP A 424 -23.38 -48.80 16.99
C ASP A 424 -24.78 -49.11 17.54
N ALA A 425 -25.35 -50.28 17.23
CA ALA A 425 -26.61 -50.74 17.82
C ALA A 425 -26.54 -52.20 18.28
N ASP A 426 -26.60 -52.44 19.60
CA ASP A 426 -26.47 -53.77 20.22
C ASP A 426 -27.78 -54.30 20.84
N ALA A 427 -28.72 -54.71 19.98
CA ALA A 427 -30.05 -55.20 20.37
C ALA A 427 -30.25 -56.73 20.27
N ASN A 428 -31.19 -57.26 21.06
CA ASN A 428 -31.52 -58.69 21.16
C ASN A 428 -32.29 -59.24 19.96
N PHE A 429 -33.14 -58.43 19.30
CA PHE A 429 -33.97 -58.89 18.16
C PHE A 429 -33.68 -58.18 16.83
N GLY A 430 -33.25 -56.91 16.86
CA GLY A 430 -32.79 -56.20 15.67
C GLY A 430 -32.14 -54.86 15.98
N GLY A 431 -30.85 -54.72 15.64
CA GLY A 431 -30.06 -53.49 15.79
C GLY A 431 -29.62 -52.93 14.44
N LEU A 432 -29.91 -51.67 14.15
CA LEU A 432 -29.44 -50.95 12.96
C LEU A 432 -28.35 -49.96 13.38
N GLY A 433 -27.12 -50.10 12.88
CA GLY A 433 -26.10 -49.08 13.12
C GLY A 433 -26.44 -47.77 12.40
N GLY A 434 -25.95 -46.65 12.93
CA GLY A 434 -26.10 -45.34 12.32
C GLY A 434 -25.22 -45.17 11.09
N ASP A 435 -25.64 -44.28 10.18
CA ASP A 435 -24.83 -43.89 9.03
C ASP A 435 -23.67 -42.97 9.50
N GLY A 436 -22.52 -43.05 8.84
CA GLY A 436 -21.42 -42.11 9.05
C GLY A 436 -21.71 -40.76 8.39
N GLY A 437 -21.22 -39.67 8.99
CA GLY A 437 -21.37 -38.32 8.46
C GLY A 437 -20.51 -38.07 7.22
N ASP A 438 -20.98 -37.23 6.31
CA ASP A 438 -20.19 -36.79 5.15
C ASP A 438 -19.04 -35.87 5.59
N GLY A 439 -17.89 -35.97 4.92
CA GLY A 439 -16.79 -35.02 5.10
C GLY A 439 -17.09 -33.66 4.49
N GLY A 440 -16.51 -32.61 5.08
CA GLY A 440 -16.61 -31.24 4.59
C GLY A 440 -15.81 -31.03 3.31
N ASN A 441 -16.23 -30.05 2.50
CA ASN A 441 -15.46 -29.66 1.33
C ASN A 441 -14.23 -28.82 1.73
N GLY A 442 -13.15 -28.93 0.97
CA GLY A 442 -12.02 -28.02 1.08
C GLY A 442 -12.38 -26.60 0.66
N GLY A 443 -11.72 -25.62 1.27
CA GLY A 443 -11.85 -24.21 0.90
C GLY A 443 -11.16 -23.90 -0.42
N GLN A 444 -11.69 -22.96 -1.20
CA GLN A 444 -11.01 -22.49 -2.41
C GLN A 444 -9.69 -21.81 -2.05
N GLY A 445 -8.67 -21.94 -2.90
CA GLY A 445 -7.42 -21.19 -2.73
C GLY A 445 -7.61 -19.68 -2.88
N GLY A 446 -6.73 -18.91 -2.24
CA GLY A 446 -6.70 -17.45 -2.39
C GLY A 446 -6.27 -17.05 -3.80
N GLN A 447 -6.82 -15.97 -4.34
CA GLN A 447 -6.36 -15.45 -5.64
C GLN A 447 -4.92 -14.95 -5.54
N GLY A 448 -4.15 -15.07 -6.62
CA GLY A 448 -2.84 -14.43 -6.71
C GLY A 448 -2.98 -12.90 -6.74
N GLY A 449 -1.95 -12.20 -6.28
CA GLY A 449 -1.84 -10.76 -6.37
C GLY A 449 -1.59 -10.31 -7.81
N ASP A 450 -2.22 -9.20 -8.18
CA ASP A 450 -1.99 -8.54 -9.46
C ASP A 450 -0.61 -7.88 -9.49
N GLY A 451 0.00 -7.77 -10.67
CA GLY A 451 1.15 -6.90 -10.88
C GLY A 451 0.75 -5.43 -10.83
N GLY A 452 1.67 -4.57 -10.40
CA GLY A 452 1.53 -3.12 -10.48
C GLY A 452 1.68 -2.63 -11.91
N PRO A 453 1.04 -1.51 -12.30
CA PRO A 453 1.22 -0.97 -13.64
C PRO A 453 2.60 -0.34 -13.82
N GLY A 454 3.15 -0.44 -15.02
CA GLY A 454 4.37 0.29 -15.40
C GLY A 454 4.15 1.80 -15.52
N GLY A 455 5.21 2.56 -15.31
CA GLY A 455 5.25 4.01 -15.45
C GLY A 455 5.22 4.46 -16.91
N ALA A 456 4.66 5.64 -17.18
CA ALA A 456 4.70 6.22 -18.52
C ALA A 456 6.10 6.74 -18.86
N GLY A 457 6.54 6.58 -20.11
CA GLY A 457 7.77 7.21 -20.59
C GLY A 457 7.63 8.73 -20.72
N GLY A 458 8.73 9.43 -20.55
CA GLY A 458 8.84 10.87 -20.71
C GLY A 458 8.74 11.32 -22.17
N ALA A 459 8.17 12.50 -22.41
CA ALA A 459 8.20 13.09 -23.74
C ALA A 459 9.61 13.58 -24.09
N GLY A 460 10.04 13.39 -25.32
CA GLY A 460 11.27 14.02 -25.82
C GLY A 460 11.11 15.53 -25.94
N GLY A 461 12.22 16.25 -25.86
CA GLY A 461 12.27 17.70 -25.96
C GLY A 461 12.17 18.21 -27.39
N ASP A 462 11.66 19.43 -27.56
CA ASP A 462 11.59 20.07 -28.87
C ASP A 462 12.98 20.47 -29.39
N ALA A 463 13.21 20.33 -30.69
CA ALA A 463 14.45 20.75 -31.35
C ALA A 463 14.50 22.23 -31.73
N GLY A 464 15.72 22.65 -32.10
CA GLY A 464 15.97 23.84 -32.92
C GLY A 464 15.61 23.67 -34.39
N VAL A 465 15.68 24.78 -35.15
CA VAL A 465 15.34 24.83 -36.60
C VAL A 465 16.12 23.82 -37.45
N PHE A 466 17.36 23.51 -37.07
CA PHE A 466 18.20 22.52 -37.75
C PHE A 466 18.51 21.27 -36.91
N GLY A 467 17.93 21.13 -35.73
CA GLY A 467 18.11 19.97 -34.86
C GLY A 467 17.01 18.90 -35.05
N GLY A 468 17.23 17.73 -34.45
CA GLY A 468 16.22 16.68 -34.31
C GLY A 468 15.48 16.79 -32.97
N ASP A 469 14.17 16.50 -32.98
CA ASP A 469 13.42 16.41 -31.73
C ASP A 469 13.96 15.23 -30.91
N GLY A 470 13.94 15.38 -29.59
CA GLY A 470 14.27 14.30 -28.69
C GLY A 470 13.30 13.14 -28.87
N THR A 471 13.79 11.91 -28.74
CA THR A 471 12.91 10.75 -28.72
C THR A 471 12.16 10.70 -27.39
N SER A 472 10.87 10.34 -27.42
CA SER A 472 10.17 9.99 -26.19
C SER A 472 10.77 8.72 -25.58
N GLY A 473 10.85 8.68 -24.26
CA GLY A 473 11.20 7.49 -23.51
C GLY A 473 10.14 6.41 -23.66
N THR A 474 10.55 5.16 -23.52
CA THR A 474 9.61 4.03 -23.46
C THR A 474 8.88 4.02 -22.11
N GLY A 475 7.63 3.55 -22.11
CA GLY A 475 6.97 3.22 -20.85
C GLY A 475 7.60 1.98 -20.20
N GLY A 476 7.50 1.89 -18.88
CA GLY A 476 7.88 0.71 -18.13
C GLY A 476 6.93 -0.44 -18.37
N GLU A 477 7.42 -1.66 -18.20
CA GLU A 477 6.60 -2.86 -18.24
C GLU A 477 5.73 -2.95 -16.98
N GLY A 478 4.55 -3.56 -17.08
CA GLY A 478 3.78 -3.90 -15.90
C GLY A 478 4.42 -5.04 -15.12
N GLY A 479 4.13 -5.08 -13.82
CA GLY A 479 4.55 -6.14 -12.93
C GLY A 479 3.90 -7.47 -13.31
N SER A 480 4.57 -8.55 -12.94
CA SER A 480 4.07 -9.91 -13.11
C SER A 480 2.93 -10.19 -12.13
N ALA A 481 1.93 -10.92 -12.63
CA ALA A 481 0.96 -11.57 -11.77
C ALA A 481 1.61 -12.65 -10.92
N ALA A 482 1.06 -12.89 -9.73
CA ALA A 482 1.38 -14.05 -8.94
C ALA A 482 0.36 -15.19 -9.12
N ALA A 483 0.80 -16.40 -8.80
CA ALA A 483 -0.08 -17.57 -8.83
C ALA A 483 -1.15 -17.52 -7.73
N GLY A 484 -2.30 -18.13 -8.02
CA GLY A 484 -3.28 -18.45 -6.99
C GLY A 484 -2.76 -19.47 -5.97
N GLY A 485 -3.33 -19.43 -4.77
CA GLY A 485 -3.12 -20.43 -3.74
C GLY A 485 -3.81 -21.75 -4.09
N GLN A 486 -3.33 -22.85 -3.53
CA GLN A 486 -3.95 -24.16 -3.75
C GLN A 486 -5.31 -24.25 -3.05
N GLY A 487 -6.24 -25.01 -3.63
CA GLY A 487 -7.46 -25.40 -2.95
C GLY A 487 -7.17 -26.34 -1.77
N GLY A 488 -8.00 -26.28 -0.74
CA GLY A 488 -7.93 -27.17 0.40
C GLY A 488 -8.33 -28.61 0.05
N GLY A 489 -7.81 -29.56 0.80
CA GLY A 489 -8.20 -30.97 0.75
C GLY A 489 -9.66 -31.18 1.18
N ALA A 490 -10.25 -32.27 0.70
CA ALA A 490 -11.55 -32.72 1.17
C ALA A 490 -11.43 -33.42 2.53
N GLY A 491 -12.42 -33.24 3.39
CA GLY A 491 -12.61 -34.08 4.57
C GLY A 491 -13.01 -35.50 4.19
N ALA A 492 -12.53 -36.49 4.94
CA ALA A 492 -12.98 -37.87 4.79
C ALA A 492 -14.41 -38.04 5.35
N GLY A 493 -15.21 -38.94 4.77
CA GLY A 493 -16.47 -39.34 5.39
C GLY A 493 -16.25 -40.26 6.59
N GLY A 494 -17.18 -40.24 7.54
CA GLY A 494 -17.16 -41.08 8.73
C GLY A 494 -17.49 -42.54 8.44
N GLY A 495 -17.03 -43.43 9.32
CA GLY A 495 -17.36 -44.84 9.30
C GLY A 495 -18.82 -45.10 9.66
N ALA A 496 -19.35 -46.23 9.19
CA ALA A 496 -20.68 -46.69 9.57
C ALA A 496 -20.68 -47.37 10.94
N GLY A 497 -21.77 -47.20 11.69
CA GLY A 497 -22.03 -47.96 12.90
C GLY A 497 -22.44 -49.41 12.61
N ALA A 498 -22.11 -50.33 13.52
CA ALA A 498 -22.40 -51.76 13.42
C ALA A 498 -23.79 -52.13 13.99
N GLY A 499 -24.47 -53.12 13.39
CA GLY A 499 -25.71 -53.74 13.90
C GLY A 499 -25.53 -55.21 14.34
N THR A 500 -26.57 -55.86 14.90
CA THR A 500 -26.50 -57.21 15.53
C THR A 500 -27.12 -58.43 14.80
N PHE A 501 -26.83 -59.61 15.37
CA PHE A 501 -26.68 -60.99 14.86
C PHE A 501 -27.86 -61.74 14.18
N ALA A 502 -28.94 -61.11 13.72
CA ALA A 502 -29.97 -61.88 12.99
C ALA A 502 -30.71 -61.12 11.87
N ASN A 503 -31.04 -59.84 12.08
CA ASN A 503 -31.72 -58.98 11.11
C ASN A 503 -31.18 -57.54 11.12
N GLY A 504 -30.08 -57.27 11.82
CA GLY A 504 -29.46 -55.96 11.92
C GLY A 504 -28.53 -55.65 10.76
N ALA A 505 -28.57 -54.43 10.25
CA ALA A 505 -27.66 -53.95 9.20
C ALA A 505 -26.69 -52.93 9.80
N THR A 506 -25.42 -53.00 9.37
CA THR A 506 -24.47 -51.89 9.50
C THR A 506 -25.01 -50.69 8.73
N GLY A 507 -24.80 -49.48 9.24
CA GLY A 507 -25.06 -48.26 8.50
C GLY A 507 -24.21 -48.14 7.23
N SER A 508 -24.36 -47.04 6.53
CA SER A 508 -23.52 -46.64 5.39
C SER A 508 -22.39 -45.73 5.87
N ALA A 509 -21.20 -45.87 5.30
CA ALA A 509 -20.14 -44.89 5.55
C ALA A 509 -20.49 -43.57 4.85
N GLY A 510 -20.08 -42.46 5.46
CA GLY A 510 -20.18 -41.14 4.86
C GLY A 510 -19.32 -41.02 3.61
N SER A 511 -19.69 -40.10 2.74
CA SER A 511 -18.90 -39.73 1.57
C SER A 511 -17.83 -38.71 1.94
N SER A 512 -16.67 -38.76 1.28
CA SER A 512 -15.70 -37.67 1.36
C SER A 512 -16.24 -36.41 0.70
N GLY A 513 -15.83 -35.24 1.22
CA GLY A 513 -16.11 -33.97 0.56
C GLY A 513 -15.39 -33.83 -0.79
N ALA A 514 -15.60 -32.69 -1.45
CA ALA A 514 -14.81 -32.28 -2.60
C ALA A 514 -13.61 -31.45 -2.17
N SER A 515 -12.48 -31.59 -2.88
CA SER A 515 -11.36 -30.65 -2.74
C SER A 515 -11.79 -29.26 -3.22
N GLY A 516 -11.21 -28.23 -2.62
CA GLY A 516 -11.35 -26.87 -3.09
C GLY A 516 -10.68 -26.68 -4.46
N ASP A 517 -11.19 -25.75 -5.24
CA ASP A 517 -10.50 -25.30 -6.45
C ASP A 517 -9.29 -24.43 -6.06
N ASP A 518 -8.23 -24.51 -6.86
CA ASP A 518 -7.11 -23.56 -6.78
C ASP A 518 -7.62 -22.13 -7.04
N GLY A 519 -6.99 -21.16 -6.40
CA GLY A 519 -7.19 -19.75 -6.67
C GLY A 519 -6.78 -19.41 -8.11
N SER A 520 -7.41 -18.40 -8.67
CA SER A 520 -6.95 -17.86 -9.96
C SER A 520 -5.64 -17.10 -9.79
N ASP A 521 -4.76 -17.21 -10.78
CA ASP A 521 -3.61 -16.31 -10.91
C ASP A 521 -4.08 -14.85 -10.99
N GLY A 522 -3.23 -13.94 -10.54
CA GLY A 522 -3.43 -12.51 -10.70
C GLY A 522 -3.36 -12.08 -12.18
N ALA A 523 -3.65 -10.81 -12.43
CA ALA A 523 -3.42 -10.17 -13.71
C ALA A 523 -2.06 -9.46 -13.74
N SER A 524 -1.37 -9.53 -14.88
CA SER A 524 -0.21 -8.66 -15.13
C SER A 524 -0.64 -7.20 -15.24
N GLY A 525 0.24 -6.29 -14.78
CA GLY A 525 -0.01 -4.85 -14.71
C GLY A 525 0.07 -4.08 -16.02
#